data_AF-A0A067N7V5-F1
#
_entry.id   AF-A0A067N7V5-F1
#
_cell.length_a   1.000
_cell.length_b   1.000
_cell.length_c   1.000
_cell.angle_alpha   90.00
_cell.angle_beta   90.00
_cell.angle_gamma   90.00
#
_symmetry.space_group_name_H-M   'P 1'
#
loop_
_entity.id
_entity.type
_entity.pdbx_description
1 polymer ?
#
loop_
_entity_poly.entity_id
_entity_poly.type
_entity_poly.pdbx_seq_one_letter_code
_entity_poly.pdbx_strand_id
1 'polypeptide(L)'
;MGFLHNVAHSLPPSLRHPSERESTPRHLPAYTNHEGVYVESGSRPCSCKMNKEEKDRDFTKWLVENDIPTVEEFVAILGITVEPGNIRVHEESLSEEVKLQKINGMTRRVVRYGEVDPYGMYFIWTKLSAIYLPSLVHAFLSPPLPSDLSDVAFYEFHSPYCAVLCKLVNSEYYAKYMVSEDPSASPGKRIGHVQANRIARDADLLDIGLRLPDDTKRAHFEDTVYEMVQLLSACIVFQAEDPAFVPINETVSSKLIPYLDRWATQLPPEKGGHVCELVAARFRRSEQQWTRAARVARNLKSLPPVREYCALEACKSTYTLSICGRCRITYYCSKVHQEQDWGKHTHACYSTVY
;
A
#
# COMPACT_ATOMS: atom_id res chain seq x y z
N MET A 1 -5.92 -4.20 -6.83
CA MET A 1 -7.07 -4.71 -6.05
C MET A 1 -6.98 -6.21 -5.67
N GLY A 2 -5.86 -6.93 -5.90
CA GLY A 2 -5.86 -8.41 -5.81
C GLY A 2 -5.42 -9.08 -4.49
N PHE A 3 -4.86 -8.37 -3.50
CA PHE A 3 -4.14 -9.04 -2.40
C PHE A 3 -5.04 -9.48 -1.23
N LEU A 4 -6.04 -8.68 -0.84
CA LEU A 4 -6.95 -9.06 0.25
C LEU A 4 -8.02 -10.08 -0.18
N HIS A 5 -8.38 -10.12 -1.47
CA HIS A 5 -9.36 -11.07 -2.00
C HIS A 5 -8.85 -12.53 -1.96
N ASN A 6 -7.53 -12.75 -1.92
CA ASN A 6 -6.93 -14.09 -1.87
C ASN A 6 -6.83 -14.68 -0.45
N VAL A 7 -6.84 -13.85 0.61
CA VAL A 7 -6.73 -14.34 2.00
C VAL A 7 -8.01 -15.04 2.47
N ALA A 8 -9.18 -14.64 1.96
CA ALA A 8 -10.47 -15.24 2.29
C ALA A 8 -10.60 -16.71 1.83
N HIS A 9 -9.89 -17.10 0.76
CA HIS A 9 -9.94 -18.47 0.23
C HIS A 9 -8.98 -19.46 0.91
N SER A 10 -8.10 -18.98 1.80
CA SER A 10 -7.10 -19.80 2.51
C SER A 10 -7.53 -20.25 3.91
N LEU A 11 -8.77 -19.95 4.35
CA LEU A 11 -9.26 -20.37 5.67
C LEU A 11 -9.54 -21.89 5.71
N PRO A 12 -9.16 -22.58 6.79
CA PRO A 12 -9.52 -23.99 7.03
C PRO A 12 -11.04 -24.20 6.90
N PRO A 13 -11.51 -25.31 6.32
CA PRO A 13 -12.94 -25.60 6.14
C PRO A 13 -13.78 -25.52 7.42
N SER A 14 -13.16 -25.63 8.60
CA SER A 14 -13.80 -25.54 9.92
C SER A 14 -14.20 -24.12 10.34
N LEU A 15 -13.82 -23.08 9.60
CA LEU A 15 -14.11 -21.68 9.93
C LEU A 15 -15.08 -21.01 8.93
N ARG A 16 -15.65 -21.75 7.98
CA ARG A 16 -16.65 -21.22 7.05
C ARG A 16 -18.04 -21.22 7.69
N HIS A 17 -18.79 -20.15 7.47
CA HIS A 17 -20.13 -19.98 8.01
C HIS A 17 -21.08 -21.06 7.41
N PRO A 18 -22.03 -21.64 8.18
CA PRO A 18 -22.90 -22.72 7.70
C PRO A 18 -23.82 -22.37 6.52
N SER A 19 -23.95 -21.09 6.15
CA SER A 19 -24.83 -20.62 5.08
C SER A 19 -24.27 -20.76 3.66
N GLU A 20 -23.04 -21.26 3.48
CA GLU A 20 -22.40 -21.41 2.15
C GLU A 20 -22.45 -22.84 1.58
N ARG A 21 -23.10 -23.78 2.26
CA ARG A 21 -23.28 -25.15 1.75
C ARG A 21 -24.61 -25.28 1.02
N GLU A 22 -24.67 -24.78 -0.22
CA GLU A 22 -25.48 -25.34 -1.33
C GLU A 22 -25.58 -24.31 -2.46
N SER A 23 -24.65 -24.39 -3.42
CA SER A 23 -24.92 -23.92 -4.77
C SER A 23 -24.19 -24.82 -5.76
N THR A 24 -24.98 -25.50 -6.59
CA THR A 24 -24.58 -26.36 -7.71
C THR A 24 -23.62 -25.66 -8.68
N PRO A 25 -22.70 -26.40 -9.32
CA PRO A 25 -21.72 -25.81 -10.23
C PRO A 25 -22.41 -25.34 -11.52
N ARG A 26 -22.40 -24.03 -11.77
CA ARG A 26 -22.75 -23.47 -13.09
C ARG A 26 -21.57 -23.71 -14.03
N HIS A 27 -21.80 -24.48 -15.09
CA HIS A 27 -20.90 -24.55 -16.23
C HIS A 27 -20.73 -23.17 -16.86
N LEU A 28 -19.49 -22.68 -16.92
CA LEU A 28 -19.11 -21.50 -17.70
C LEU A 28 -19.15 -21.82 -19.20
N PRO A 29 -19.69 -20.94 -20.05
CA PRO A 29 -19.62 -21.13 -21.50
C PRO A 29 -18.20 -20.88 -22.01
N ALA A 30 -17.80 -21.67 -23.00
CA ALA A 30 -16.55 -21.52 -23.73
C ALA A 30 -16.50 -20.16 -24.43
N TYR A 31 -15.47 -19.37 -24.13
CA TYR A 31 -15.16 -18.14 -24.87
C TYR A 31 -14.49 -18.52 -26.19
N THR A 32 -15.17 -18.25 -27.31
CA THR A 32 -14.59 -18.26 -28.65
C THR A 32 -13.87 -16.95 -28.93
N ASN A 33 -12.66 -17.05 -29.48
CA ASN A 33 -11.79 -15.94 -29.85
C ASN A 33 -12.48 -14.95 -30.80
N HIS A 34 -12.58 -13.70 -30.39
CA HIS A 34 -12.79 -12.58 -31.31
C HIS A 34 -11.43 -11.98 -31.67
N GLU A 35 -11.24 -11.78 -32.97
CA GLU A 35 -10.12 -11.07 -33.59
C GLU A 35 -9.99 -9.66 -33.00
N GLY A 36 -8.95 -9.47 -32.20
CA GLY A 36 -8.56 -8.19 -31.64
C GLY A 36 -7.24 -7.74 -32.25
N VAL A 37 -7.26 -6.56 -32.86
CA VAL A 37 -6.12 -5.86 -33.45
C VAL A 37 -4.94 -5.84 -32.46
N TYR A 38 -3.84 -6.51 -32.82
CA TYR A 38 -2.56 -6.35 -32.15
C TYR A 38 -2.07 -4.93 -32.38
N VAL A 39 -2.07 -4.10 -31.34
CA VAL A 39 -1.24 -2.90 -31.33
C VAL A 39 0.20 -3.40 -31.26
N GLU A 40 1.00 -3.14 -32.31
CA GLU A 40 2.43 -3.42 -32.31
C GLU A 40 3.09 -2.67 -31.14
N SER A 41 3.30 -3.37 -30.02
CA SER A 41 4.18 -2.91 -28.97
C SER A 41 5.58 -2.81 -29.57
N GLY A 42 6.06 -1.58 -29.79
CA GLY A 42 7.40 -1.32 -30.28
C GLY A 42 8.44 -2.15 -29.52
N SER A 43 9.22 -2.92 -30.25
CA SER A 43 10.26 -3.81 -29.71
C SER A 43 11.29 -2.99 -28.92
N ARG A 44 11.29 -3.15 -27.59
CA ARG A 44 12.30 -2.53 -26.72
C ARG A 44 13.68 -3.12 -27.05
N PRO A 45 14.74 -2.29 -27.16
CA PRO A 45 16.10 -2.77 -27.40
C PRO A 45 16.59 -3.68 -26.25
N CYS A 46 17.41 -4.67 -26.57
CA CYS A 46 17.94 -5.65 -25.63
C CYS A 46 18.82 -4.98 -24.55
N SER A 47 18.31 -4.90 -23.32
CA SER A 47 18.81 -4.04 -22.22
C SER A 47 19.94 -4.65 -21.38
N CYS A 48 20.62 -5.70 -21.86
CA CYS A 48 21.61 -6.44 -21.06
C CYS A 48 22.94 -5.70 -20.84
N LYS A 49 23.21 -4.58 -21.51
CA LYS A 49 24.46 -3.80 -21.38
C LYS A 49 24.32 -2.43 -20.70
N MET A 50 23.11 -1.98 -20.41
CA MET A 50 22.89 -0.66 -19.81
C MET A 50 23.11 -0.71 -18.30
N ASN A 51 23.78 0.31 -17.76
CA ASN A 51 23.89 0.45 -16.31
C ASN A 51 22.52 0.86 -15.71
N LYS A 52 22.35 0.77 -14.38
CA LYS A 52 21.08 1.04 -13.72
C LYS A 52 20.58 2.47 -14.00
N GLU A 53 21.48 3.45 -14.02
CA GLU A 53 21.12 4.86 -14.22
C GLU A 53 20.58 5.13 -15.63
N GLU A 54 21.14 4.49 -16.65
CA GLU A 54 20.65 4.57 -18.02
C GLU A 54 19.26 3.93 -18.15
N LYS A 55 19.05 2.77 -17.52
CA LYS A 55 17.76 2.10 -17.49
C LYS A 55 16.69 2.91 -16.76
N ASP A 56 17.05 3.52 -15.63
CA ASP A 56 16.15 4.38 -14.87
C ASP A 56 15.83 5.65 -15.69
N ARG A 57 16.81 6.23 -16.39
CA ARG A 57 16.60 7.38 -17.30
C ARG A 57 15.66 7.05 -18.45
N ASP A 58 15.85 5.91 -19.10
CA ASP A 58 14.99 5.47 -20.20
C ASP A 58 13.56 5.18 -19.72
N PHE A 59 13.41 4.56 -18.54
CA PHE A 59 12.09 4.34 -17.94
C PHE A 59 11.41 5.65 -17.58
N THR A 60 12.12 6.60 -16.95
CA THR A 60 11.59 7.95 -16.66
C THR A 60 11.19 8.67 -17.94
N LYS A 61 12.02 8.63 -18.99
CA LYS A 61 11.70 9.22 -20.30
C LYS A 61 10.42 8.61 -20.87
N TRP A 62 10.31 7.29 -20.81
CA TRP A 62 9.13 6.57 -21.28
C TRP A 62 7.86 6.95 -20.48
N LEU A 63 7.95 7.12 -19.16
CA LEU A 63 6.83 7.60 -18.34
C LEU A 63 6.35 8.99 -18.81
N VAL A 64 7.29 9.92 -19.04
CA VAL A 64 6.98 11.28 -19.52
C VAL A 64 6.34 11.25 -20.91
N GLU A 65 6.86 10.45 -21.84
CA GLU A 65 6.31 10.29 -23.19
C GLU A 65 4.86 9.77 -23.20
N ASN A 66 4.43 9.11 -22.12
CA ASN A 66 3.10 8.53 -21.97
C ASN A 66 2.21 9.27 -20.95
N ASP A 67 2.59 10.49 -20.52
CA ASP A 67 1.88 11.27 -19.48
C ASP A 67 1.65 10.49 -18.16
N ILE A 68 2.59 9.61 -17.82
CA ILE A 68 2.54 8.84 -16.57
C ILE A 68 3.38 9.58 -15.52
N PRO A 69 2.82 9.85 -14.32
CA PRO A 69 3.55 10.46 -13.23
C PRO A 69 4.84 9.71 -12.85
N THR A 70 5.94 10.45 -12.78
CA THR A 70 7.24 9.99 -12.29
C THR A 70 7.34 10.11 -10.78
N VAL A 71 8.27 9.37 -10.18
CA VAL A 71 8.53 9.46 -8.73
C VAL A 71 9.01 10.86 -8.34
N GLU A 72 9.81 11.48 -9.19
CA GLU A 72 10.35 12.82 -9.00
C GLU A 72 9.23 13.87 -8.97
N GLU A 73 8.18 13.73 -9.78
CA GLU A 73 7.00 14.60 -9.71
C GLU A 73 6.22 14.44 -8.39
N PHE A 74 6.06 13.20 -7.89
CA PHE A 74 5.41 12.97 -6.58
C PHE A 74 6.20 13.68 -5.48
N VAL A 75 7.52 13.48 -5.48
CA VAL A 75 8.44 14.05 -4.50
C VAL A 75 8.44 15.58 -4.56
N ALA A 76 8.46 16.16 -5.76
CA ALA A 76 8.41 17.61 -5.97
C ALA A 76 7.11 18.22 -5.44
N ILE A 77 5.95 17.60 -5.70
CA ILE A 77 4.66 18.09 -5.20
C ILE A 77 4.58 17.98 -3.67
N LEU A 78 5.08 16.88 -3.10
CA LEU A 78 5.06 16.66 -1.65
C LEU A 78 6.07 17.56 -0.91
N GLY A 79 7.06 18.10 -1.60
CA GLY A 79 8.15 18.87 -1.00
C GLY A 79 9.01 18.02 -0.06
N ILE A 80 9.15 16.72 -0.34
CA ILE A 80 9.99 15.82 0.46
C ILE A 80 11.40 15.72 -0.15
N THR A 81 12.41 15.58 0.69
CA THR A 81 13.79 15.33 0.25
C THR A 81 14.29 14.00 0.82
N VAL A 82 15.41 13.52 0.28
CA VAL A 82 16.06 12.26 0.74
C VAL A 82 16.75 12.45 2.09
N GLU A 83 17.01 13.68 2.54
CA GLU A 83 17.63 13.91 3.86
C GLU A 83 16.62 13.63 4.98
N PRO A 84 16.84 12.58 5.80
CA PRO A 84 15.93 12.24 6.88
C PRO A 84 15.82 13.40 7.87
N GLY A 85 14.59 13.87 8.13
CA GLY A 85 14.34 14.98 9.04
C GLY A 85 14.55 16.38 8.46
N ASN A 86 14.99 16.50 7.20
CA ASN A 86 15.11 17.78 6.49
C ASN A 86 14.05 17.86 5.38
N ILE A 87 12.78 17.95 5.78
CA ILE A 87 11.71 18.33 4.86
C ILE A 87 11.92 19.82 4.55
N ARG A 88 12.77 20.11 3.57
CA ARG A 88 12.87 21.46 3.01
C ARG A 88 11.66 21.67 2.12
N VAL A 89 10.66 22.34 2.68
CA VAL A 89 9.57 22.91 1.90
C VAL A 89 10.20 23.92 0.95
N HIS A 90 10.18 23.66 -0.36
CA HIS A 90 10.60 24.63 -1.37
C HIS A 90 9.77 25.92 -1.21
N GLU A 91 10.39 27.10 -1.27
CA GLU A 91 9.75 28.40 -0.97
C GLU A 91 8.54 28.75 -1.87
N GLU A 92 8.40 28.14 -3.05
CA GLU A 92 7.19 28.22 -3.88
C GLU A 92 6.19 27.08 -3.56
N SER A 93 5.99 26.78 -2.26
CA SER A 93 5.22 25.61 -1.86
C SER A 93 3.74 25.78 -2.18
N LEU A 94 3.22 24.86 -3.00
CA LEU A 94 1.80 24.64 -3.16
C LEU A 94 1.13 24.49 -1.79
N SER A 95 -0.09 25.00 -1.62
CA SER A 95 -0.88 24.72 -0.41
C SER A 95 -1.13 23.21 -0.29
N GLU A 96 -1.32 22.71 0.93
CA GLU A 96 -1.60 21.29 1.17
C GLU A 96 -2.84 20.80 0.42
N GLU A 97 -3.84 21.67 0.21
CA GLU A 97 -5.00 21.39 -0.65
C GLU A 97 -4.60 21.07 -2.08
N VAL A 98 -3.80 21.95 -2.67
CA VAL A 98 -3.35 21.83 -4.06
C VAL A 98 -2.44 20.61 -4.21
N LYS A 99 -1.61 20.33 -3.20
CA LYS A 99 -0.83 19.09 -3.15
C LYS A 99 -1.73 17.86 -3.17
N LEU A 100 -2.72 17.78 -2.28
CA LEU A 100 -3.65 16.65 -2.19
C LEU A 100 -4.39 16.44 -3.52
N GLN A 101 -4.92 17.50 -4.11
CA GLN A 101 -5.61 17.43 -5.40
C GLN A 101 -4.69 16.89 -6.51
N LYS A 102 -3.45 17.39 -6.60
CA LYS A 102 -2.47 16.92 -7.58
C LYS A 102 -2.06 15.46 -7.33
N ILE A 103 -1.81 15.08 -6.08
CA ILE A 103 -1.45 13.71 -5.69
C ILE A 103 -2.58 12.74 -6.02
N ASN A 104 -3.83 13.09 -5.75
CA ASN A 104 -4.99 12.28 -6.11
C ASN A 104 -5.16 12.16 -7.63
N GLY A 105 -4.90 13.25 -8.37
CA GLY A 105 -4.85 13.23 -9.83
C GLY A 105 -3.78 12.28 -10.38
N MET A 106 -2.55 12.38 -9.88
CA MET A 106 -1.43 11.53 -10.28
C MET A 106 -1.67 10.06 -9.92
N THR A 107 -2.16 9.80 -8.72
CA THR A 107 -2.44 8.45 -8.25
C THR A 107 -3.49 7.76 -9.12
N ARG A 108 -4.55 8.49 -9.53
CA ARG A 108 -5.55 7.97 -10.48
C ARG A 108 -4.93 7.64 -11.85
N ARG A 109 -4.03 8.49 -12.36
CA ARG A 109 -3.31 8.22 -13.61
C ARG A 109 -2.43 6.97 -13.51
N VAL A 110 -1.69 6.82 -12.41
CA VAL A 110 -0.85 5.64 -12.14
C VAL A 110 -1.68 4.37 -12.01
N VAL A 111 -2.83 4.42 -11.31
CA VAL A 111 -3.74 3.26 -11.19
C VAL A 111 -4.31 2.86 -12.54
N ARG A 112 -4.80 3.82 -13.34
CA ARG A 112 -5.30 3.56 -14.70
C ARG A 112 -4.21 2.96 -15.58
N TYR A 113 -2.98 3.48 -15.50
CA TYR A 113 -1.85 2.90 -16.21
C TYR A 113 -1.53 1.47 -15.74
N GLY A 114 -1.67 1.18 -14.45
CA GLY A 114 -1.50 -0.16 -13.90
C GLY A 114 -2.50 -1.20 -14.43
N GLU A 115 -3.62 -0.78 -15.02
CA GLU A 115 -4.55 -1.68 -15.73
C GLU A 115 -3.96 -2.16 -17.08
N VAL A 116 -3.09 -1.35 -17.69
CA VAL A 116 -2.40 -1.66 -18.95
C VAL A 116 -1.05 -2.34 -18.68
N ASP A 117 -0.29 -1.83 -17.71
CA ASP A 117 1.01 -2.36 -17.31
C ASP A 117 1.17 -2.37 -15.78
N PRO A 118 0.79 -3.49 -15.13
CA PRO A 118 0.93 -3.65 -13.69
C PRO A 118 2.38 -3.49 -13.19
N TYR A 119 3.37 -3.80 -14.02
CA TYR A 119 4.79 -3.69 -13.64
C TYR A 119 5.24 -2.24 -13.58
N GLY A 120 4.81 -1.41 -14.54
CA GLY A 120 5.09 0.03 -14.54
C GLY A 120 4.61 0.73 -13.27
N MET A 121 3.36 0.47 -12.87
CA MET A 121 2.80 0.95 -11.60
C MET A 121 3.62 0.45 -10.40
N TYR A 122 4.00 -0.83 -10.40
CA TYR A 122 4.80 -1.41 -9.33
C TYR A 122 6.13 -0.70 -9.12
N PHE A 123 6.82 -0.29 -10.21
CA PHE A 123 8.11 0.41 -10.10
C PHE A 123 7.99 1.77 -9.42
N ILE A 124 6.95 2.55 -9.73
CA ILE A 124 6.72 3.87 -9.13
C ILE A 124 6.56 3.74 -7.61
N TRP A 125 5.65 2.87 -7.16
CA TRP A 125 5.39 2.68 -5.74
C TRP A 125 6.56 2.03 -5.01
N THR A 126 7.27 1.11 -5.66
CA THR A 126 8.46 0.47 -5.10
C THR A 126 9.60 1.48 -4.90
N LYS A 127 9.87 2.33 -5.89
CA LYS A 127 10.91 3.36 -5.78
C LYS A 127 10.53 4.42 -4.74
N LEU A 128 9.27 4.87 -4.72
CA LEU A 128 8.75 5.76 -3.66
C LEU A 128 8.94 5.14 -2.27
N SER A 129 8.52 3.88 -2.09
CA SER A 129 8.62 3.19 -0.81
C SER A 129 10.05 2.84 -0.39
N ALA A 130 10.98 2.67 -1.32
CA ALA A 130 12.36 2.32 -0.99
C ALA A 130 13.20 3.54 -0.61
N ILE A 131 12.96 4.68 -1.27
CA ILE A 131 13.82 5.87 -1.14
C ILE A 131 13.22 6.88 -0.17
N TYR A 132 11.91 7.10 -0.23
CA TYR A 132 11.26 8.26 0.39
C TYR A 132 10.35 7.91 1.58
N LEU A 133 10.19 6.62 1.90
CA LEU A 133 9.28 6.19 2.95
C LEU A 133 9.58 6.81 4.33
N PRO A 134 10.83 6.92 4.82
CA PRO A 134 11.09 7.59 6.10
C PRO A 134 10.60 9.04 6.11
N SER A 135 10.89 9.81 5.05
CA SER A 135 10.45 11.21 4.92
C SER A 135 8.92 11.33 4.82
N LEU A 136 8.27 10.43 4.08
CA LEU A 136 6.81 10.36 3.99
C LEU A 136 6.16 10.08 5.33
N VAL A 137 6.73 9.16 6.12
CA VAL A 137 6.24 8.83 7.46
C VAL A 137 6.40 10.02 8.39
N HIS A 138 7.55 10.70 8.38
CA HIS A 138 7.74 11.93 9.15
C HIS A 138 6.69 13.00 8.80
N ALA A 139 6.50 13.27 7.51
CA ALA A 139 5.49 14.23 7.05
C ALA A 139 4.06 13.79 7.39
N PHE A 140 3.75 12.50 7.37
CA PHE A 140 2.44 12.01 7.79
C PHE A 140 2.19 12.20 9.30
N LEU A 141 3.21 11.93 10.13
CA LEU A 141 3.11 12.06 11.58
C LEU A 141 3.07 13.53 12.04
N SER A 142 3.64 14.43 11.26
CA SER A 142 3.67 15.88 11.52
C SER A 142 3.50 16.63 10.20
N PRO A 143 2.27 16.65 9.65
CA PRO A 143 2.01 17.28 8.37
C PRO A 143 2.22 18.79 8.48
N PRO A 144 2.75 19.44 7.42
CA PRO A 144 2.74 20.89 7.33
C PRO A 144 1.31 21.41 7.53
N LEU A 145 1.17 22.51 8.27
CA LEU A 145 -0.14 23.13 8.47
C LEU A 145 -0.57 23.85 7.18
N PRO A 146 -1.86 23.78 6.80
CA PRO A 146 -2.40 24.61 5.74
C PRO A 146 -2.30 26.09 6.11
N SER A 147 -2.33 26.97 5.09
CA SER A 147 -2.39 28.42 5.29
C SER A 147 -3.70 28.84 5.98
N ASP A 148 -4.79 28.13 5.69
CA ASP A 148 -6.08 28.29 6.36
C ASP A 148 -6.19 27.27 7.50
N LEU A 149 -6.18 27.78 8.74
CA LEU A 149 -6.25 26.93 9.93
C LEU A 149 -7.66 26.44 10.26
N SER A 150 -8.69 26.88 9.53
CA SER A 150 -10.07 26.44 9.77
C SER A 150 -10.27 24.94 9.53
N ASP A 151 -9.46 24.35 8.64
CA ASP A 151 -9.55 22.94 8.22
C ASP A 151 -8.40 22.05 8.71
N VAL A 152 -7.59 22.48 9.69
CA VAL A 152 -6.42 21.71 10.17
C VAL A 152 -6.77 20.27 10.51
N ALA A 153 -7.91 20.05 11.18
CA ALA A 153 -8.35 18.70 11.53
C ALA A 153 -8.54 17.84 10.27
N PHE A 154 -9.19 18.36 9.23
CA PHE A 154 -9.38 17.67 7.96
C PHE A 154 -8.05 17.39 7.25
N TYR A 155 -7.09 18.32 7.29
CA TYR A 155 -5.78 18.12 6.65
C TYR A 155 -4.89 17.12 7.39
N GLU A 156 -4.86 17.17 8.71
CA GLU A 156 -4.17 16.15 9.49
C GLU A 156 -4.75 14.76 9.21
N PHE A 157 -6.07 14.73 8.99
CA PHE A 157 -6.82 13.53 8.66
C PHE A 157 -6.50 13.03 7.25
N HIS A 158 -6.79 13.78 6.18
CA HIS A 158 -6.60 13.36 4.79
C HIS A 158 -5.50 14.16 4.07
N SER A 159 -4.27 14.05 4.56
CA SER A 159 -3.12 14.75 3.95
C SER A 159 -2.65 14.10 2.64
N PRO A 160 -1.94 14.84 1.76
CA PRO A 160 -1.29 14.25 0.59
C PRO A 160 -0.31 13.11 0.95
N TYR A 161 0.31 13.18 2.13
CA TYR A 161 1.20 12.15 2.64
C TYR A 161 0.45 10.87 3.00
N CYS A 162 -0.74 11.00 3.59
CA CYS A 162 -1.62 9.85 3.85
C CYS A 162 -2.02 9.17 2.54
N ALA A 163 -2.45 9.95 1.54
CA ALA A 163 -2.87 9.43 0.24
C ALA A 163 -1.77 8.58 -0.42
N VAL A 164 -0.50 9.03 -0.36
CA VAL A 164 0.64 8.26 -0.88
C VAL A 164 0.92 7.03 -0.02
N LEU A 165 1.00 7.16 1.31
CA LEU A 165 1.25 6.02 2.21
C LEU A 165 0.25 4.89 2.01
N CYS A 166 -1.03 5.21 1.80
CA CYS A 166 -2.08 4.23 1.49
C CYS A 166 -1.78 3.40 0.23
N LYS A 167 -1.03 3.93 -0.75
CA LYS A 167 -0.61 3.17 -1.93
C LYS A 167 0.65 2.35 -1.68
N LEU A 168 1.48 2.76 -0.71
CA LEU A 168 2.72 2.07 -0.37
C LEU A 168 2.52 0.85 0.55
N VAL A 169 1.37 0.70 1.21
CA VAL A 169 1.14 -0.40 2.18
C VAL A 169 1.32 -1.81 1.60
N ASN A 170 1.22 -1.97 0.28
CA ASN A 170 1.43 -3.24 -0.42
C ASN A 170 2.87 -3.42 -0.95
N SER A 171 3.76 -2.45 -0.72
CA SER A 171 5.16 -2.53 -1.13
C SER A 171 5.95 -3.41 -0.18
N GLU A 172 6.86 -4.20 -0.75
CA GLU A 172 7.82 -5.00 0.02
C GLU A 172 8.72 -4.12 0.91
N TYR A 173 9.05 -2.90 0.46
CA TYR A 173 9.83 -1.94 1.24
C TYR A 173 9.04 -1.34 2.40
N TYR A 174 7.71 -1.19 2.27
CA TYR A 174 6.87 -0.73 3.37
C TYR A 174 6.90 -1.72 4.52
N ALA A 175 6.70 -3.00 4.22
CA ALA A 175 6.78 -4.01 5.26
C ALA A 175 8.19 -4.16 5.85
N LYS A 176 9.23 -4.10 5.02
CA LYS A 176 10.62 -4.08 5.49
C LYS A 176 10.84 -2.93 6.48
N TYR A 177 10.36 -1.73 6.16
CA TYR A 177 10.39 -0.56 7.06
C TYR A 177 9.64 -0.84 8.36
N MET A 178 8.40 -1.34 8.26
CA MET A 178 7.55 -1.56 9.45
C MET A 178 8.10 -2.61 10.42
N VAL A 179 8.91 -3.58 9.96
CA VAL A 179 9.56 -4.56 10.85
C VAL A 179 10.99 -4.23 11.22
N SER A 180 11.57 -3.20 10.62
CA SER A 180 12.96 -2.87 10.88
C SER A 180 13.16 -2.42 12.33
N GLU A 181 14.29 -2.80 12.89
CA GLU A 181 14.80 -2.34 14.19
C GLU A 181 15.71 -1.11 14.03
N ASP A 182 16.00 -0.70 12.79
CA ASP A 182 16.83 0.48 12.53
C ASP A 182 16.16 1.75 13.08
N PRO A 183 16.90 2.67 13.73
CA PRO A 183 16.34 3.90 14.27
C PRO A 183 15.56 4.75 13.26
N SER A 184 15.95 4.73 11.97
CA SER A 184 15.25 5.46 10.90
C SER A 184 13.83 4.93 10.63
N ALA A 185 13.54 3.70 11.06
CA ALA A 185 12.21 3.07 10.97
C ALA A 185 11.35 3.23 12.23
N SER A 186 11.92 3.72 13.33
CA SER A 186 11.19 3.94 14.58
C SER A 186 9.94 4.83 14.45
N PRO A 187 9.89 5.87 13.58
CA PRO A 187 8.66 6.64 13.39
C PRO A 187 7.49 5.79 12.83
N GLY A 188 7.78 4.79 12.01
CA GLY A 188 6.78 3.88 11.44
C GLY A 188 5.92 3.18 12.49
N LYS A 189 6.52 2.91 13.65
CA LYS A 189 5.89 2.25 14.80
C LYS A 189 4.73 3.06 15.42
N ARG A 190 4.60 4.34 15.05
CA ARG A 190 3.55 5.26 15.52
C ARG A 190 2.39 5.44 14.55
N ILE A 191 2.51 4.99 13.29
CA ILE A 191 1.51 5.26 12.24
C ILE A 191 0.14 4.72 12.64
N GLY A 192 0.06 3.46 13.11
CA GLY A 192 -1.21 2.84 13.50
C GLY A 192 -1.92 3.59 14.63
N HIS A 193 -1.17 4.00 15.66
CA HIS A 193 -1.71 4.81 16.76
C HIS A 193 -2.24 6.18 16.28
N VAL A 194 -1.44 6.92 15.52
CA VAL A 194 -1.85 8.25 15.01
C VAL A 194 -3.06 8.13 14.09
N GLN A 195 -3.04 7.16 13.17
CA GLN A 195 -4.12 6.93 12.23
C GLN A 195 -5.43 6.55 12.94
N ALA A 196 -5.39 5.65 13.94
CA ALA A 196 -6.58 5.30 14.71
C ALA A 196 -7.18 6.51 15.43
N ASN A 197 -6.34 7.35 16.05
CA ASN A 197 -6.81 8.56 16.73
C ASN A 197 -7.47 9.56 15.76
N ARG A 198 -6.86 9.76 14.57
CA ARG A 198 -7.43 10.63 13.53
C ARG A 198 -8.79 10.12 13.04
N ILE A 199 -8.91 8.83 12.74
CA ILE A 199 -10.21 8.23 12.36
C ILE A 199 -11.22 8.41 13.50
N ALA A 200 -10.82 8.15 14.75
CA ALA A 200 -11.74 8.23 15.88
C ALA A 200 -12.21 9.66 16.14
N ARG A 201 -11.36 10.67 15.91
CA ARG A 201 -11.73 12.09 16.01
C ARG A 201 -12.80 12.45 14.97
N ASP A 202 -12.60 12.04 13.72
CA ASP A 202 -13.39 12.50 12.57
C ASP A 202 -14.51 11.52 12.16
N ALA A 203 -14.70 10.44 12.91
CA ALA A 203 -15.64 9.36 12.59
C ALA A 203 -17.08 9.83 12.34
N ASP A 204 -17.57 10.81 13.11
CA ASP A 204 -18.92 11.37 12.92
C ASP A 204 -19.06 12.07 11.57
N LEU A 205 -18.06 12.86 11.18
CA LEU A 205 -18.06 13.57 9.89
C LEU A 205 -18.07 12.57 8.73
N LEU A 206 -17.26 11.51 8.82
CA LEU A 206 -17.20 10.46 7.80
C LEU A 206 -18.53 9.71 7.70
N ASP A 207 -19.13 9.36 8.83
CA ASP A 207 -20.40 8.65 8.89
C ASP A 207 -21.57 9.49 8.35
N ILE A 208 -21.55 10.81 8.54
CA ILE A 208 -22.48 11.74 7.89
C ILE A 208 -22.20 11.79 6.37
N GLY A 209 -20.93 11.90 5.99
CA GLY A 209 -20.49 11.98 4.59
C GLY A 209 -20.92 10.79 3.75
N LEU A 210 -20.82 9.57 4.31
CA LEU A 210 -21.28 8.33 3.67
C LEU A 210 -22.80 8.26 3.47
N ARG A 211 -23.58 9.11 4.15
CA ARG A 211 -25.04 9.18 4.06
C ARG A 211 -25.54 10.35 3.21
N LEU A 212 -24.64 11.12 2.60
CA LEU A 212 -25.03 12.22 1.73
C LEU A 212 -25.82 11.70 0.51
N PRO A 213 -26.88 12.42 0.10
CA PRO A 213 -27.67 12.05 -1.08
C PRO A 213 -26.92 12.34 -2.39
N ASP A 214 -25.91 13.21 -2.36
CA ASP A 214 -25.05 13.51 -3.50
C ASP A 214 -24.03 12.39 -3.69
N ASP A 215 -24.20 11.61 -4.77
CA ASP A 215 -23.35 10.45 -5.06
C ASP A 215 -21.88 10.82 -5.25
N THR A 216 -21.57 12.01 -5.74
CA THR A 216 -20.17 12.45 -5.96
C THR A 216 -19.50 12.74 -4.63
N LYS A 217 -20.19 13.47 -3.74
CA LYS A 217 -19.70 13.73 -2.39
C LYS A 217 -19.60 12.44 -1.58
N ARG A 218 -20.61 11.57 -1.66
CA ARG A 218 -20.60 10.27 -0.99
C ARG A 218 -19.41 9.43 -1.44
N ALA A 219 -19.16 9.32 -2.74
CA ALA A 219 -18.02 8.58 -3.29
C ALA A 219 -16.67 9.09 -2.76
N HIS A 220 -16.51 10.41 -2.59
CA HIS A 220 -15.31 10.97 -1.96
C HIS A 220 -15.13 10.49 -0.51
N PHE A 221 -16.20 10.40 0.28
CA PHE A 221 -16.15 9.85 1.63
C PHE A 221 -15.90 8.33 1.65
N GLU A 222 -16.48 7.58 0.70
CA GLU A 222 -16.19 6.14 0.53
C GLU A 222 -14.69 5.91 0.32
N ASP A 223 -14.08 6.62 -0.63
CA ASP A 223 -12.65 6.52 -0.93
C ASP A 223 -11.80 6.91 0.28
N THR A 224 -12.19 7.99 0.98
CA THR A 224 -11.47 8.49 2.16
C THR A 224 -11.50 7.48 3.31
N VAL A 225 -12.67 6.92 3.63
CA VAL A 225 -12.80 5.88 4.66
C VAL A 225 -12.01 4.64 4.28
N TYR A 226 -12.10 4.20 3.02
CA TYR A 226 -11.33 3.05 2.54
C TYR A 226 -9.82 3.25 2.73
N GLU A 227 -9.28 4.37 2.25
CA GLU A 227 -7.84 4.68 2.36
C GLU A 227 -7.38 4.72 3.83
N MET A 228 -8.13 5.42 4.68
CA MET A 228 -7.86 5.55 6.11
C MET A 228 -7.81 4.21 6.83
N VAL A 229 -8.84 3.38 6.61
CA VAL A 229 -8.98 2.08 7.27
C VAL A 229 -8.00 1.07 6.68
N GLN A 230 -7.66 1.17 5.40
CA GLN A 230 -6.65 0.35 4.75
C GLN A 230 -5.24 0.59 5.33
N LEU A 231 -4.86 1.86 5.55
CA LEU A 231 -3.59 2.18 6.21
C LEU A 231 -3.56 1.67 7.65
N LEU A 232 -4.63 1.89 8.41
CA LEU A 232 -4.75 1.37 9.77
C LEU A 232 -4.65 -0.16 9.81
N SER A 233 -5.38 -0.85 8.93
CA SER A 233 -5.36 -2.30 8.81
C SER A 233 -3.95 -2.82 8.55
N ALA A 234 -3.20 -2.18 7.65
CA ALA A 234 -1.82 -2.53 7.37
C ALA A 234 -0.93 -2.36 8.62
N CYS A 235 -1.05 -1.24 9.35
CA CYS A 235 -0.26 -1.01 10.57
C CYS A 235 -0.53 -2.02 11.67
N ILE A 236 -1.81 -2.35 11.89
CA ILE A 236 -2.24 -3.32 12.91
C ILE A 236 -1.65 -4.71 12.66
N VAL A 237 -1.46 -5.10 11.40
CA VAL A 237 -0.82 -6.39 11.05
C VAL A 237 0.62 -6.47 11.59
N PHE A 238 1.38 -5.36 11.55
CA PHE A 238 2.76 -5.34 12.05
C PHE A 238 2.86 -5.13 13.56
N GLN A 239 1.88 -4.45 14.17
CA GLN A 239 1.91 -4.05 15.57
C GLN A 239 1.82 -5.19 16.58
N ALA A 240 1.15 -6.30 16.25
CA ALA A 240 0.71 -7.30 17.24
C ALA A 240 1.83 -8.00 18.04
N GLU A 241 3.11 -7.77 17.73
CA GLU A 241 4.22 -8.61 18.18
C GLU A 241 5.54 -7.87 18.43
N ASP A 242 5.60 -6.58 18.09
CA ASP A 242 6.78 -5.76 18.30
C ASP A 242 6.45 -4.70 19.38
N PRO A 243 7.07 -4.79 20.57
CA PRO A 243 6.81 -3.87 21.68
C PRO A 243 7.23 -2.43 21.38
N ALA A 244 8.00 -2.19 20.30
CA ALA A 244 8.31 -0.84 19.84
C ALA A 244 7.09 -0.12 19.23
N PHE A 245 6.04 -0.84 18.84
CA PHE A 245 4.81 -0.23 18.35
C PHE A 245 4.02 0.44 19.47
N VAL A 246 3.58 1.68 19.20
CA VAL A 246 2.74 2.40 20.15
C VAL A 246 1.34 1.80 20.15
N PRO A 247 0.84 1.27 21.29
CA PRO A 247 -0.47 0.65 21.38
C PRO A 247 -1.59 1.62 20.95
N ILE A 248 -2.57 1.11 20.22
CA ILE A 248 -3.84 1.83 20.01
C ILE A 248 -4.60 1.75 21.33
N ASN A 249 -5.00 2.91 21.87
CA ASN A 249 -5.67 2.99 23.16
C ASN A 249 -7.05 2.31 23.12
N GLU A 250 -7.41 1.58 24.17
CA GLU A 250 -8.69 0.87 24.26
C GLU A 250 -9.90 1.80 24.07
N THR A 251 -9.84 3.03 24.58
CA THR A 251 -10.87 4.06 24.40
C THR A 251 -11.05 4.41 22.92
N VAL A 252 -9.94 4.53 22.18
CA VAL A 252 -9.96 4.84 20.74
C VAL A 252 -10.56 3.67 19.96
N SER A 253 -10.12 2.43 20.24
CA SER A 253 -10.68 1.25 19.58
C SER A 253 -12.17 1.04 19.90
N SER A 254 -12.58 1.21 21.15
CA SER A 254 -14.00 1.10 21.55
C SER A 254 -14.85 2.17 20.89
N LYS A 255 -14.33 3.39 20.72
CA LYS A 255 -15.01 4.44 19.94
C LYS A 255 -15.14 4.04 18.47
N LEU A 256 -14.12 3.43 17.88
CA LEU A 256 -14.09 3.10 16.44
C LEU A 256 -14.97 1.91 16.06
N ILE A 257 -15.06 0.87 16.90
CA ILE A 257 -15.78 -0.38 16.57
C ILE A 257 -17.19 -0.12 16.00
N PRO A 258 -18.06 0.70 16.64
CA PRO A 258 -19.40 0.95 16.11
C PRO A 258 -19.42 1.60 14.73
N TYR A 259 -18.45 2.46 14.41
CA TYR A 259 -18.34 3.07 13.07
C TYR A 259 -17.87 2.06 12.04
N LEU A 260 -16.83 1.30 12.37
CA LEU A 260 -16.30 0.26 11.49
C LEU A 260 -17.36 -0.79 11.16
N ASP A 261 -18.22 -1.17 12.11
CA ASP A 261 -19.34 -2.08 11.86
C ASP A 261 -20.37 -1.48 10.89
N ARG A 262 -20.73 -0.21 11.09
CA ARG A 262 -21.66 0.47 10.17
C ARG A 262 -21.05 0.61 8.79
N TRP A 263 -19.81 1.07 8.69
CA TRP A 263 -19.11 1.24 7.41
C TRP A 263 -18.89 -0.10 6.70
N ALA A 264 -18.66 -1.19 7.43
CA ALA A 264 -18.60 -2.54 6.85
C ALA A 264 -19.88 -2.94 6.12
N THR A 265 -21.04 -2.46 6.59
CA THR A 265 -22.35 -2.72 5.95
C THR A 265 -22.74 -1.69 4.89
N GLN A 266 -22.25 -0.45 5.00
CA GLN A 266 -22.58 0.64 4.08
C GLN A 266 -21.69 0.64 2.84
N LEU A 267 -20.43 0.24 2.98
CA LEU A 267 -19.46 0.23 1.88
C LEU A 267 -19.52 -1.11 1.14
N PRO A 268 -19.42 -1.10 -0.20
CA PRO A 268 -19.18 -2.31 -0.95
C PRO A 268 -17.92 -3.06 -0.45
N PRO A 269 -17.90 -4.41 -0.48
CA PRO A 269 -16.74 -5.18 -0.04
C PRO A 269 -15.43 -4.75 -0.72
N GLU A 270 -15.47 -4.49 -2.03
CA GLU A 270 -14.36 -4.03 -2.86
C GLU A 270 -13.94 -2.58 -2.57
N LYS A 271 -14.81 -1.80 -1.93
CA LYS A 271 -14.58 -0.41 -1.50
C LYS A 271 -14.33 -0.28 -0.01
N GLY A 272 -13.86 -1.35 0.65
CA GLY A 272 -13.39 -1.27 2.02
C GLY A 272 -14.32 -1.82 3.08
N GLY A 273 -15.52 -2.30 2.73
CA GLY A 273 -16.42 -2.93 3.71
C GLY A 273 -15.74 -4.09 4.47
N HIS A 274 -15.04 -4.96 3.73
CA HIS A 274 -14.27 -6.07 4.33
C HIS A 274 -13.09 -5.59 5.18
N VAL A 275 -12.44 -4.49 4.81
CA VAL A 275 -11.32 -3.93 5.58
C VAL A 275 -11.81 -3.36 6.90
N CYS A 276 -12.98 -2.71 6.91
CA CYS A 276 -13.63 -2.22 8.13
C CYS A 276 -13.99 -3.36 9.07
N GLU A 277 -14.63 -4.41 8.56
CA GLU A 277 -14.96 -5.62 9.32
C GLU A 277 -13.70 -6.24 9.93
N LEU A 278 -12.63 -6.39 9.13
CA LEU A 278 -11.37 -6.95 9.58
C LEU A 278 -10.74 -6.14 10.71
N VAL A 279 -10.74 -4.81 10.63
CA VAL A 279 -10.20 -3.93 11.68
C VAL A 279 -11.09 -3.97 12.94
N ALA A 280 -12.41 -4.01 12.80
CA ALA A 280 -13.33 -4.11 13.93
C ALA A 280 -13.18 -5.46 14.65
N ALA A 281 -13.15 -6.56 13.90
CA ALA A 281 -12.94 -7.92 14.44
C ALA A 281 -11.61 -8.01 15.19
N ARG A 282 -10.60 -7.32 14.67
CA ARG A 282 -9.29 -7.16 15.30
C ARG A 282 -9.40 -6.44 16.64
N PHE A 283 -9.96 -5.22 16.69
CA PHE A 283 -10.11 -4.48 17.95
C PHE A 283 -10.88 -5.21 19.05
N ARG A 284 -11.83 -6.09 18.70
CA ARG A 284 -12.58 -6.89 19.68
C ARG A 284 -11.78 -8.04 20.31
N ARG A 285 -10.72 -8.52 19.66
CA ARG A 285 -9.94 -9.64 20.17
C ARG A 285 -9.10 -9.19 21.36
N SER A 286 -9.11 -9.98 22.43
CA SER A 286 -8.19 -9.76 23.56
C SER A 286 -6.74 -9.93 23.10
N GLU A 287 -5.81 -9.24 23.77
CA GLU A 287 -4.35 -9.24 23.50
C GLU A 287 -3.77 -10.67 23.30
N GLN A 288 -4.31 -11.68 23.99
CA GLN A 288 -3.90 -13.09 23.85
C GLN A 288 -4.37 -13.78 22.55
N GLN A 289 -5.46 -13.34 21.92
CA GLN A 289 -5.92 -13.90 20.65
C GLN A 289 -5.16 -13.31 19.45
N TRP A 290 -4.62 -12.10 19.62
CA TRP A 290 -3.74 -11.45 18.65
C TRP A 290 -2.45 -12.23 18.43
N THR A 291 -1.80 -12.66 19.51
CA THR A 291 -0.55 -13.42 19.42
C THR A 291 -0.70 -14.75 18.69
N ARG A 292 -1.91 -15.34 18.57
CA ARG A 292 -2.15 -16.53 17.73
C ARG A 292 -2.42 -16.21 16.27
N ALA A 293 -3.27 -15.22 15.97
CA ALA A 293 -3.56 -14.82 14.59
C ALA A 293 -2.35 -14.15 13.92
N ALA A 294 -1.64 -13.31 14.65
CA ALA A 294 -0.37 -12.74 14.25
C ALA A 294 0.72 -13.81 14.15
N ARG A 295 0.75 -14.84 15.03
CA ARG A 295 1.62 -16.01 14.87
C ARG A 295 1.27 -16.87 13.65
N VAL A 296 0.02 -16.93 13.20
CA VAL A 296 -0.32 -17.55 11.91
C VAL A 296 0.13 -16.64 10.75
N ALA A 297 -0.06 -15.32 10.87
CA ALA A 297 0.50 -14.33 9.93
C ALA A 297 2.03 -14.24 9.95
N ARG A 298 2.70 -14.71 11.01
CA ARG A 298 4.16 -14.89 11.16
C ARG A 298 4.62 -16.32 10.90
N ASN A 299 3.77 -17.33 10.95
CA ASN A 299 4.12 -18.64 10.41
C ASN A 299 3.96 -18.59 8.88
N LEU A 300 3.14 -17.66 8.39
CA LEU A 300 3.29 -16.93 7.13
C LEU A 300 4.42 -15.87 7.24
N LYS A 301 5.60 -16.18 7.83
CA LYS A 301 6.76 -15.27 8.07
C LYS A 301 7.36 -14.63 6.80
N SER A 302 6.67 -14.75 5.69
CA SER A 302 6.69 -13.89 4.54
C SER A 302 5.90 -12.59 4.81
N LEU A 303 6.58 -11.58 5.36
CA LEU A 303 6.26 -10.17 5.06
C LEU A 303 5.96 -10.04 3.55
N PRO A 304 5.11 -9.10 3.08
CA PRO A 304 4.36 -9.18 1.82
C PRO A 304 5.21 -9.70 0.67
N PRO A 305 4.63 -10.60 -0.12
CA PRO A 305 5.14 -11.97 -0.10
C PRO A 305 6.67 -11.95 -0.29
N VAL A 306 7.43 -12.26 0.76
CA VAL A 306 8.71 -12.95 0.60
C VAL A 306 8.33 -14.06 -0.34
N ARG A 307 8.70 -13.91 -1.62
CA ARG A 307 8.30 -14.87 -2.63
C ARG A 307 8.79 -16.20 -2.06
N GLU A 308 7.84 -17.04 -1.67
CA GLU A 308 8.13 -18.37 -1.11
C GLU A 308 8.74 -19.27 -2.19
N TYR A 309 8.86 -18.72 -3.39
CA TYR A 309 9.42 -19.30 -4.57
C TYR A 309 10.45 -18.36 -5.20
N CYS A 310 11.32 -18.92 -6.02
CA CYS A 310 12.31 -18.19 -6.81
C CYS A 310 11.62 -17.11 -7.67
N ALA A 311 12.15 -15.89 -7.65
CA ALA A 311 11.57 -14.76 -8.35
C ALA A 311 11.62 -14.86 -9.88
N LEU A 312 12.47 -15.72 -10.43
CA LEU A 312 12.42 -16.08 -11.83
C LEU A 312 11.11 -16.84 -12.11
N GLU A 313 10.21 -16.18 -12.85
CA GLU A 313 8.81 -16.59 -13.07
C GLU A 313 8.64 -18.03 -13.57
N ALA A 314 9.57 -18.51 -14.41
CA ALA A 314 9.56 -19.85 -14.96
C ALA A 314 9.97 -20.95 -13.96
N CYS A 315 10.68 -20.61 -12.88
CA CYS A 315 11.24 -21.60 -11.95
C CYS A 315 10.24 -22.03 -10.87
N LYS A 316 9.64 -21.06 -10.16
CA LYS A 316 8.71 -21.30 -9.03
C LYS A 316 9.23 -22.25 -7.93
N SER A 317 10.54 -22.56 -7.88
CA SER A 317 11.13 -23.41 -6.84
C SER A 317 11.00 -22.78 -5.47
N THR A 318 10.57 -23.54 -4.47
CA THR A 318 10.46 -23.13 -3.06
C THR A 318 11.63 -23.62 -2.21
N TYR A 319 12.60 -24.33 -2.81
CA TYR A 319 13.73 -24.95 -2.12
C TYR A 319 15.00 -24.11 -2.24
N THR A 320 15.80 -24.11 -1.17
CA THR A 320 17.14 -23.51 -1.10
C THR A 320 17.19 -22.08 -1.63
N LEU A 321 16.25 -21.25 -1.19
CA LEU A 321 16.18 -19.85 -1.61
C LEU A 321 17.27 -19.02 -0.93
N SER A 322 17.99 -18.25 -1.74
CA SER A 322 18.92 -17.21 -1.33
C SER A 322 18.29 -15.84 -1.55
N ILE A 323 18.45 -14.94 -0.58
CA ILE A 323 17.91 -13.59 -0.68
C ILE A 323 18.88 -12.68 -1.43
N CYS A 324 18.37 -11.76 -2.24
CA CYS A 324 19.19 -10.75 -2.90
C CYS A 324 19.94 -9.92 -1.85
N GLY A 325 21.28 -9.95 -1.90
CA GLY A 325 22.13 -9.28 -0.92
C GLY A 325 21.97 -7.75 -0.86
N ARG A 326 21.46 -7.12 -1.94
CA ARG A 326 21.28 -5.67 -2.03
C ARG A 326 19.97 -5.19 -1.40
N CYS A 327 18.82 -5.68 -1.88
CA CYS A 327 17.53 -5.23 -1.36
C CYS A 327 17.07 -6.01 -0.13
N ARG A 328 17.54 -7.25 0.03
CA ARG A 328 17.09 -8.20 1.06
C ARG A 328 15.57 -8.42 1.05
N ILE A 329 15.00 -8.51 -0.16
CA ILE A 329 13.56 -8.68 -0.37
C ILE A 329 13.28 -9.83 -1.35
N THR A 330 13.94 -9.84 -2.50
CA THR A 330 13.69 -10.84 -3.55
C THR A 330 14.52 -12.11 -3.35
N TYR A 331 13.93 -13.28 -3.60
CA TYR A 331 14.55 -14.58 -3.37
C TYR A 331 14.81 -15.34 -4.67
N TYR A 332 15.93 -16.07 -4.73
CA TYR A 332 16.34 -16.89 -5.87
C TYR A 332 16.89 -18.22 -5.39
N CYS A 333 16.52 -19.33 -6.03
CA CYS A 333 17.09 -20.64 -5.69
C CYS A 333 18.53 -20.82 -6.18
N SER A 334 19.04 -19.92 -7.02
CA SER A 334 20.42 -19.91 -7.50
C SER A 334 20.84 -18.51 -7.98
N LYS A 335 22.16 -18.26 -8.02
CA LYS A 335 22.73 -17.05 -8.61
C LYS A 335 22.41 -16.91 -10.10
N VAL A 336 22.35 -18.03 -10.82
CA VAL A 336 21.99 -18.06 -12.25
C VAL A 336 20.58 -17.49 -12.48
N HIS A 337 19.61 -17.85 -11.63
CA HIS A 337 18.26 -17.30 -11.74
C HIS A 337 18.20 -15.81 -11.38
N GLN A 338 19.03 -15.37 -10.43
CA GLN A 338 19.16 -13.94 -10.13
C GLN A 338 19.73 -13.17 -11.33
N GLU A 339 20.75 -13.69 -12.00
CA GLU A 339 21.35 -13.08 -13.19
C GLU A 339 20.36 -13.02 -14.36
N GLN A 340 19.55 -14.06 -14.56
CA GLN A 340 18.50 -14.11 -15.58
C GLN A 340 17.37 -13.11 -15.32
N ASP A 341 16.94 -12.98 -14.06
CA ASP A 341 15.89 -12.04 -13.66
C ASP A 341 16.41 -10.59 -13.49
N TRP A 342 17.74 -10.38 -13.50
CA TRP A 342 18.37 -9.10 -13.17
C TRP A 342 17.85 -7.94 -14.01
N GLY A 343 17.53 -8.18 -15.29
CA GLY A 343 16.96 -7.19 -16.18
C GLY A 343 15.65 -6.58 -15.65
N LYS A 344 14.79 -7.38 -15.03
CA LYS A 344 13.54 -6.92 -14.39
C LYS A 344 13.80 -6.45 -12.95
N HIS A 345 14.55 -7.24 -12.19
CA HIS A 345 14.80 -6.99 -10.77
C HIS A 345 15.53 -5.66 -10.50
N THR A 346 16.46 -5.25 -11.36
CA THR A 346 17.28 -4.04 -11.15
C THR A 346 16.45 -2.76 -10.95
N HIS A 347 15.27 -2.68 -11.55
CA HIS A 347 14.35 -1.53 -11.45
C HIS A 347 13.63 -1.45 -10.09
N ALA A 348 13.50 -2.58 -9.40
CA ALA A 348 12.90 -2.71 -8.06
C ALA A 348 13.95 -2.96 -6.96
N CYS A 349 15.23 -3.08 -7.32
CA CYS A 349 16.32 -3.39 -6.40
C CYS A 349 16.98 -2.12 -5.84
N TYR A 350 16.63 -1.78 -4.62
CA TYR A 350 17.14 -0.65 -3.85
C TYR A 350 17.77 -1.15 -2.56
N SER A 351 18.90 -0.55 -2.17
CA SER A 351 19.46 -0.76 -0.84
C SER A 351 18.82 0.27 0.07
N THR A 352 18.24 -0.18 1.19
CA THR A 352 17.65 0.68 2.22
C THR A 352 18.43 0.51 3.51
N VAL A 353 18.50 1.58 4.30
CA VAL A 353 19.18 1.59 5.61
C VAL A 353 18.39 0.79 6.63
N TYR A 354 17.06 0.85 6.55
CA TYR A 354 16.12 0.05 7.34
C TYR A 354 15.87 -1.33 6.76
#